data_AF-A0A257N011-F1
#
_entry.id   AF-A0A257N011-F1
#
_cell.length_a   1.000
_cell.length_b   1.000
_cell.length_c   1.000
_cell.angle_alpha   90.00
_cell.angle_beta   90.00
_cell.angle_gamma   90.00
#
_symmetry.space_group_name_H-M   'P 1'
#
loop_
_entity.id
_entity.type
_entity.pdbx_description
1 polymer ?
#
loop_
_entity_poly.entity_id
_entity_poly.type
_entity_poly.pdbx_seq_one_letter_code
_entity_poly.pdbx_strand_id
1 'polypeptide(L)'
;MSFDYKRMIKFEHNVGEKEKKYRLYGGAALIALSIFTASIALLVIGMVLVATGFSGFCPVYAGLGKNTCCAGHGSETGDSAEMSDKPEEND
;
A
#
# COMPACT_ATOMS: atom_id res chain seq x y z
N MET A 1 -19.91 -13.52 9.07
CA MET A 1 -18.49 -13.56 9.44
C MET A 1 -18.31 -12.57 10.57
N SER A 2 -17.84 -13.01 11.74
CA SER A 2 -17.57 -12.11 12.86
C SER A 2 -16.25 -11.39 12.57
N PHE A 3 -16.25 -10.06 12.63
CA PHE A 3 -15.01 -9.29 12.53
C PHE A 3 -14.35 -9.29 13.91
N ASP A 4 -13.13 -9.84 14.00
CA ASP A 4 -12.41 -9.98 15.26
C ASP A 4 -11.66 -8.68 15.61
N TYR A 5 -12.37 -7.74 16.25
CA TYR A 5 -11.80 -6.47 16.70
C TYR A 5 -10.59 -6.66 17.64
N LYS A 6 -10.53 -7.74 18.41
CA LYS A 6 -9.36 -8.06 19.24
C LYS A 6 -8.11 -8.35 18.42
N ARG A 7 -8.24 -8.92 17.22
CA ARG A 7 -7.09 -9.20 16.35
C ARG A 7 -6.60 -7.95 15.63
N MET A 8 -7.46 -6.99 15.33
CA MET A 8 -7.06 -5.77 14.61
C MET A 8 -6.05 -4.91 15.41
N ILE A 9 -6.06 -5.00 16.73
CA ILE A 9 -5.14 -4.29 17.64
C ILE A 9 -3.93 -5.14 18.05
N LYS A 10 -3.93 -6.44 17.72
CA LYS A 10 -2.81 -7.33 17.99
C LYS A 10 -1.87 -7.31 16.80
N PHE A 11 -0.63 -6.85 17.02
CA PHE A 11 0.42 -6.91 16.01
C PHE A 11 0.73 -8.37 15.67
N GLU A 12 0.35 -8.78 14.46
CA GLU A 12 0.57 -10.12 13.92
C GLU A 12 1.13 -9.95 12.49
N HIS A 13 2.24 -10.59 12.16
CA HIS A 13 2.79 -10.48 10.81
C HIS A 13 1.89 -11.27 9.83
N ASN A 14 1.05 -10.57 9.09
CA ASN A 14 0.00 -11.17 8.24
C ASN A 14 0.09 -10.75 6.77
N VAL A 15 0.96 -9.80 6.45
CA VAL A 15 1.21 -9.31 5.09
C VAL A 15 2.46 -9.99 4.54
N GLY A 16 2.31 -10.76 3.47
CA GLY A 16 3.42 -11.34 2.72
C GLY A 16 4.20 -10.32 1.89
N GLU A 17 5.35 -10.73 1.35
CA GLU A 17 6.26 -9.83 0.62
C GLU A 17 5.61 -9.12 -0.57
N LYS A 18 4.72 -9.80 -1.31
CA LYS A 18 4.00 -9.22 -2.45
C LYS A 18 3.16 -8.01 -2.03
N GLU A 19 2.27 -8.21 -1.06
CA GLU A 19 1.40 -7.15 -0.55
C GLU A 19 2.17 -6.04 0.19
N LYS A 20 3.28 -6.40 0.85
CA LYS A 20 4.20 -5.42 1.43
C LYS A 20 4.75 -4.48 0.36
N LYS A 21 5.19 -5.02 -0.79
CA LYS A 21 5.68 -4.23 -1.92
C LYS A 21 4.58 -3.32 -2.46
N TYR A 22 3.37 -3.82 -2.71
CA TYR A 22 2.26 -2.98 -3.18
C TYR A 22 1.93 -1.83 -2.23
N ARG A 23 1.94 -2.04 -0.90
CA ARG A 23 1.71 -0.97 0.09
C ARG A 23 2.85 0.05 0.12
N LEU A 24 4.08 -0.42 -0.01
CA LEU A 24 5.26 0.45 -0.03
C LEU A 24 5.30 1.31 -1.30
N TYR A 25 5.13 0.69 -2.47
CA TYR A 25 5.14 1.39 -3.76
C TYR A 25 3.91 2.30 -3.90
N GLY A 26 2.72 1.80 -3.58
CA GLY A 26 1.49 2.60 -3.62
C GLY A 26 1.52 3.76 -2.63
N GLY A 27 2.00 3.54 -1.41
CA GLY A 27 2.18 4.60 -0.42
C GLY A 27 3.22 5.63 -0.84
N ALA A 28 4.37 5.20 -1.38
CA ALA A 28 5.41 6.10 -1.86
C ALA A 28 4.94 6.94 -3.07
N ALA A 29 4.22 6.33 -4.01
CA ALA A 29 3.63 7.05 -5.14
C ALA A 29 2.61 8.09 -4.66
N LEU A 30 1.77 7.75 -3.68
CA LEU A 30 0.78 8.66 -3.11
C LEU A 30 1.46 9.83 -2.37
N ILE A 31 2.55 9.58 -1.64
CA ILE A 31 3.36 10.66 -1.03
C ILE A 31 3.93 11.58 -2.13
N ALA A 32 4.50 11.04 -3.20
CA ALA A 32 5.03 11.84 -4.30
C ALA A 32 3.95 12.74 -4.94
N LEU A 33 2.77 12.18 -5.22
CA LEU A 33 1.62 12.93 -5.71
C LEU A 33 1.14 13.98 -4.71
N SER A 34 1.16 13.68 -3.41
CA SER A 34 0.72 14.61 -2.37
C SER A 34 1.57 15.88 -2.30
N ILE A 35 2.87 15.75 -2.57
CA ILE A 35 3.80 16.87 -2.63
C ILE A 35 3.46 17.75 -3.83
N PHE A 36 3.18 17.15 -4.99
CA PHE A 36 2.79 17.88 -6.20
C PHE A 36 1.44 18.59 -6.05
N THR A 37 0.45 17.95 -5.44
CA THR A 37 -0.88 18.53 -5.17
C THR A 37 -0.90 19.41 -3.90
N ALA A 38 0.22 19.57 -3.19
CA ALA A 38 0.33 20.28 -1.91
C ALA A 38 -0.74 19.87 -0.88
N SER A 39 -1.13 18.60 -0.88
CA SER A 39 -2.26 18.08 -0.10
C SER A 39 -1.81 17.29 1.12
N ILE A 40 -1.93 17.92 2.29
CA ILE A 40 -1.55 17.33 3.59
C ILE A 40 -2.32 16.04 3.86
N ALA A 41 -3.60 15.97 3.49
CA ALA A 41 -4.43 14.78 3.68
C ALA A 41 -3.87 13.56 2.93
N LEU A 42 -3.46 13.75 1.67
CA LEU A 42 -2.86 12.69 0.86
C LEU A 42 -1.50 12.27 1.44
N LEU A 43 -0.70 13.23 1.90
CA LEU A 43 0.59 12.94 2.52
C LEU A 43 0.43 12.02 3.75
N VAL A 44 -0.52 12.33 4.63
CA VAL A 44 -0.80 11.54 5.84
C VAL A 44 -1.26 10.13 5.47
N ILE A 45 -2.16 9.99 4.48
CA ILE A 45 -2.64 8.68 4.02
C ILE A 45 -1.48 7.85 3.44
N GLY A 46 -0.66 8.46 2.59
CA GLY A 46 0.53 7.81 2.01
C GLY A 46 1.51 7.36 3.09
N MET A 47 1.76 8.19 4.10
CA MET A 47 2.63 7.85 5.23
C MET A 47 2.09 6.66 6.03
N VAL A 48 0.78 6.61 6.31
CA VAL A 48 0.16 5.47 7.00
C VAL A 48 0.25 4.19 6.16
N LEU A 49 0.05 4.27 4.84
CA LEU A 49 0.21 3.12 3.94
C LEU A 49 1.64 2.58 3.93
N VAL A 50 2.65 3.46 3.85
CA VAL A 50 4.05 3.04 3.92
C VAL A 50 4.38 2.44 5.28
N ALA A 51 3.94 3.07 6.38
CA ALA A 51 4.20 2.57 7.74
C ALA A 51 3.58 1.18 7.99
N THR A 52 2.35 0.96 7.52
CA THR A 52 1.68 -0.34 7.63
C THR A 52 2.30 -1.39 6.71
N GLY A 53 2.73 -1.02 5.50
CA GLY A 53 3.53 -1.87 4.62
C GLY A 53 4.87 -2.27 5.25
N PHE A 54 5.58 -1.31 5.85
CA PHE A 54 6.86 -1.57 6.51
C PHE A 54 6.73 -2.50 7.71
N SER A 55 5.68 -2.31 8.52
CA SER A 55 5.38 -3.15 9.68
C SER A 55 4.97 -4.59 9.32
N GLY A 56 4.58 -4.85 8.07
CA GLY A 56 4.09 -6.16 7.63
C GLY A 56 2.77 -6.57 8.30
N PHE A 57 2.00 -5.59 8.76
CA PHE A 57 0.76 -5.77 9.49
C PHE A 57 -0.35 -4.95 8.85
N CYS A 58 -1.42 -5.62 8.44
CA CYS A 58 -2.65 -4.96 8.07
C CYS A 58 -3.74 -5.26 9.12
N PRO A 59 -4.21 -4.25 9.88
CA PRO A 59 -5.23 -4.44 10.92
C PRO A 59 -6.55 -4.95 10.35
N VAL A 60 -6.89 -4.55 9.11
CA VAL A 60 -8.08 -5.03 8.40
C VAL A 60 -7.97 -6.54 8.11
N TYR A 61 -6.79 -7.00 7.67
CA TYR A 61 -6.59 -8.43 7.40
C TYR A 61 -6.62 -9.24 8.70
N ALA A 62 -6.06 -8.70 9.78
CA ALA A 62 -6.09 -9.33 11.09
C ALA A 62 -7.52 -9.50 11.62
N GLY A 63 -8.36 -8.46 11.49
CA GLY A 63 -9.77 -8.53 11.87
C GLY A 63 -10.61 -9.48 11.00
N LEU A 64 -10.17 -9.72 9.76
CA LEU A 64 -10.76 -10.71 8.85
C LEU A 64 -10.12 -12.11 8.96
N GLY A 65 -9.11 -12.29 9.81
CA GLY A 65 -8.38 -13.56 9.95
C GLY A 65 -7.56 -13.98 8.71
N LYS A 66 -7.23 -13.06 7.80
CA LYS A 66 -6.48 -13.33 6.56
C LYS A 66 -4.97 -13.17 6.77
N ASN A 67 -4.21 -14.11 6.21
CA ASN A 67 -2.74 -14.11 6.21
C ASN A 67 -2.20 -14.43 4.81
N THR A 68 -1.28 -13.61 4.30
CA THR A 68 -0.74 -13.76 2.93
C THR A 68 0.75 -14.10 2.91
N CYS A 69 1.35 -14.30 4.08
CA CYS A 69 2.77 -14.63 4.24
C CYS A 69 3.20 -15.92 3.51
N CYS A 70 2.26 -16.83 3.20
CA CYS A 70 2.54 -18.11 2.53
C CYS A 70 2.14 -18.15 1.04
N ALA A 71 1.59 -17.07 0.46
CA ALA A 71 1.14 -17.03 -0.95
C ALA A 71 2.29 -16.81 -1.96
N GLY A 72 3.45 -17.41 -1.69
CA GLY A 72 4.74 -17.14 -2.34
C GLY A 72 5.07 -17.96 -3.59
N HIS A 73 4.09 -18.43 -4.38
CA HIS A 73 4.38 -19.03 -5.68
C HIS A 73 3.35 -18.58 -6.72
N GLY A 74 3.77 -17.69 -7.62
CA GLY A 74 2.92 -17.17 -8.69
C GLY A 74 3.20 -15.71 -8.97
N SER A 75 4.18 -15.46 -9.83
CA SER A 75 4.11 -14.49 -10.94
C SER A 75 3.16 -13.29 -10.77
N GLU A 76 3.74 -12.13 -10.50
CA GLU A 76 3.14 -10.83 -10.84
C GLU A 76 4.20 -10.05 -11.61
N THR A 77 4.40 -10.48 -12.86
CA THR A 77 4.77 -9.58 -13.95
C THR A 77 3.51 -8.78 -14.24
N GLY A 78 3.55 -7.49 -14.01
CA GLY A 78 2.45 -6.59 -14.29
C GLY A 78 2.68 -5.28 -13.54
N ASP A 79 2.64 -4.14 -14.16
CA ASP A 79 2.47 -3.81 -15.57
C ASP A 79 2.92 -2.35 -15.66
N SER A 80 3.45 -2.02 -16.82
CA SER A 80 3.39 -0.71 -17.45
C SER A 80 2.55 0.35 -16.71
N ALA A 81 3.22 1.42 -16.30
CA ALA A 81 2.63 2.74 -16.32
C ALA A 81 3.56 3.63 -17.14
N GLU A 82 3.66 3.32 -18.43
CA GLU A 82 3.66 4.39 -19.42
C GLU A 82 2.24 4.96 -19.45
N MET A 83 2.11 6.28 -19.31
CA MET A 83 1.21 7.18 -20.05
C MET A 83 1.30 8.56 -19.35
N SER A 84 2.21 9.43 -19.79
CA SER A 84 1.95 10.53 -20.74
C SER A 84 1.19 11.72 -20.13
N ASP A 85 1.84 12.88 -20.05
CA ASP A 85 1.35 14.10 -20.72
C ASP A 85 2.49 15.13 -20.90
N LYS A 86 2.93 15.23 -22.16
CA LYS A 86 3.25 16.44 -22.95
C LYS A 86 3.93 17.66 -22.28
N PRO A 87 5.12 18.09 -22.74
CA PRO A 87 5.51 19.49 -22.58
C PRO A 87 4.72 20.35 -23.58
N GLU A 88 3.97 21.31 -23.06
CA GLU A 88 3.46 22.45 -23.82
C GLU A 88 4.64 23.41 -24.08
N GLU A 89 5.13 23.46 -25.32
CA GLU A 89 6.03 24.50 -25.84
C GLU A 89 5.49 24.88 -27.22
N ASN A 90 5.14 26.16 -27.41
CA ASN A 90 5.15 26.85 -28.70
C ASN A 90 5.20 28.37 -28.42
N ASP A 91 6.34 28.96 -28.75
CA ASP A 91 6.53 30.36 -29.12
C ASP A 91 6.53 30.44 -30.65
#